data_AF-A0A0D6DYX6-F1
#
_entry.id   AF-A0A0D6DYX6-F1
#
_cell.length_a   1.000
_cell.length_b   1.000
_cell.length_c   1.000
_cell.angle_alpha   90.00
_cell.angle_beta   90.00
_cell.angle_gamma   90.00
#
_symmetry.space_group_name_H-M   'P 1'
#
loop_
_entity.id
_entity.type
_entity.pdbx_description
1 polymer ?
#
loop_
_entity_poly.entity_id
_entity_poly.type
_entity_poly.pdbx_seq_one_letter_code
_entity_poly.pdbx_strand_id
1 'polypeptide(L)'
;MTLKEIRDNKYFLEIGFDDFENYTKKNFGYSRNTVNERIASAEQWGEQYDILLGQYGKSKLSRLAQFPETARAVVVEKGIPTENGMKNISEATVREIESYKKQLKQKDERISVLESAEPRVIEKRVEVPPSDYYSLQRANESLRREVETNVTKLANIKSLLDLAQQKYRLLESESREAQELKANIDSLRNQKESLDKKVKATFEFNELVTEINQVFDAKMASLRFKPIVNELYDTEAPKQLTELVNNISFWVDEMRKIIPNDNMKIIEGELL
;
A
#
# COMPACT_ATOMS: atom_id res chain seq x y z
N MET A 1 90.53 0.48 19.90
CA MET A 1 90.55 -0.94 20.25
C MET A 1 89.28 -1.25 21.01
N THR A 2 88.40 -2.06 20.45
CA THR A 2 87.12 -2.42 21.08
C THR A 2 87.31 -3.56 22.08
N LEU A 3 86.44 -3.64 23.10
CA LEU A 3 86.51 -4.71 24.10
C LEU A 3 86.32 -6.11 23.47
N LYS A 4 85.63 -6.17 22.32
CA LYS A 4 85.48 -7.36 21.49
C LYS A 4 86.81 -7.78 20.86
N GLU A 5 87.54 -6.85 20.23
CA GLU A 5 88.87 -7.14 19.65
C GLU A 5 89.84 -7.68 20.71
N ILE A 6 89.81 -7.11 21.92
CA ILE A 6 90.63 -7.59 23.04
C ILE A 6 90.28 -9.03 23.43
N ARG A 7 88.99 -9.38 23.44
CA ARG A 7 88.51 -10.73 23.74
C ARG A 7 88.89 -11.72 22.63
N ASP A 8 88.54 -11.40 21.39
CA ASP A 8 88.60 -12.33 20.26
C ASP A 8 90.04 -12.58 19.81
N ASN A 9 90.89 -11.54 19.84
CA ASN A 9 92.31 -11.65 19.50
C ASN A 9 93.22 -11.95 20.71
N LYS A 10 92.62 -12.15 21.89
CA LYS A 10 93.32 -12.46 23.16
C LYS A 10 94.38 -11.44 23.61
N TYR A 11 94.23 -10.17 23.23
CA TYR A 11 95.17 -9.10 23.64
C TYR A 11 95.24 -8.89 25.17
N PHE A 12 94.31 -9.44 25.96
CA PHE A 12 94.42 -9.45 27.41
C PHE A 12 95.66 -10.21 27.93
N LEU A 13 96.15 -11.23 27.19
CA LEU A 13 97.39 -11.94 27.52
C LEU A 13 98.62 -11.02 27.38
N GLU A 14 98.64 -10.19 26.34
CA GLU A 14 99.72 -9.22 26.07
C GLU A 14 99.74 -8.08 27.09
N ILE A 15 98.59 -7.77 27.69
CA ILE A 15 98.43 -6.77 28.75
C ILE A 15 98.75 -7.38 30.15
N GLY A 16 99.12 -8.67 30.21
CA GLY A 16 99.59 -9.33 31.44
C GLY A 16 98.49 -9.99 32.29
N PHE A 17 97.36 -10.38 31.68
CA PHE A 17 96.29 -11.12 32.35
C PHE A 17 96.23 -12.57 31.87
N ASP A 18 96.09 -13.52 32.79
CA ASP A 18 96.11 -14.96 32.46
C ASP A 18 94.86 -15.43 31.69
N ASP A 19 93.72 -14.81 31.94
CA ASP A 19 92.47 -15.11 31.24
C ASP A 19 91.57 -13.87 31.11
N PHE A 20 90.59 -13.97 30.22
CA PHE A 20 89.63 -12.89 29.97
C PHE A 20 88.71 -12.63 31.18
N GLU A 21 88.53 -13.60 32.08
CA GLU A 21 87.69 -13.43 33.26
C GLU A 21 88.37 -12.54 34.30
N ASN A 22 89.67 -12.74 34.54
CA ASN A 22 90.52 -11.92 35.39
C ASN A 22 90.69 -10.52 34.81
N TYR A 23 90.87 -10.42 33.49
CA TYR A 23 90.88 -9.13 32.78
C TYR A 23 89.58 -8.34 32.99
N THR A 24 88.43 -9.01 32.81
CA THR A 24 87.13 -8.34 32.93
C THR A 24 86.76 -7.97 34.36
N LYS A 25 87.07 -8.85 35.33
CA LYS A 25 86.83 -8.59 36.76
C LYS A 25 87.72 -7.48 37.29
N LYS A 26 89.02 -7.45 36.97
CA LYS A 26 89.95 -6.47 37.52
C LYS A 26 89.78 -5.07 36.90
N ASN A 27 89.54 -5.00 35.58
CA ASN A 27 89.45 -3.71 34.88
C ASN A 27 88.05 -3.11 34.88
N PHE A 28 87.01 -3.96 34.83
CA PHE A 28 85.63 -3.48 34.71
C PHE A 28 84.74 -3.87 35.90
N GLY A 29 85.20 -4.72 36.81
CA GLY A 29 84.41 -5.17 37.97
C GLY A 29 83.27 -6.12 37.61
N TYR A 30 83.24 -6.67 36.40
CA TYR A 30 82.16 -7.53 35.92
C TYR A 30 82.65 -8.93 35.57
N SER A 31 81.76 -9.92 35.68
CA SER A 31 82.05 -11.28 35.21
C SER A 31 82.21 -11.34 33.70
N ARG A 32 82.96 -12.34 33.22
CA ARG A 32 83.09 -12.65 31.79
C ARG A 32 81.75 -12.74 31.08
N ASN A 33 80.75 -13.39 31.68
CA ASN A 33 79.43 -13.56 31.08
C ASN A 33 78.70 -12.22 30.91
N THR A 34 78.73 -11.37 31.93
CA THR A 34 78.14 -10.03 31.86
C THR A 34 78.81 -9.17 30.79
N VAL A 35 80.13 -9.29 30.62
CA VAL A 35 80.84 -8.57 29.56
C VAL A 35 80.48 -9.12 28.17
N ASN A 36 80.38 -10.45 28.02
CA ASN A 36 79.97 -11.07 26.77
C ASN A 36 78.53 -10.71 26.37
N GLU A 37 77.59 -10.69 27.32
CA GLU A 37 76.20 -10.26 27.07
C GLU A 37 76.15 -8.80 26.57
N ARG A 38 76.99 -7.92 27.13
CA ARG A 38 77.08 -6.53 26.71
C ARG A 38 77.72 -6.38 25.34
N ILE A 39 78.77 -7.14 25.05
CA ILE A 39 79.38 -7.19 23.71
C ILE A 39 78.33 -7.64 22.69
N ALA A 40 77.63 -8.74 22.95
CA ALA A 40 76.58 -9.25 22.06
C ALA A 40 75.43 -8.26 21.88
N SER A 41 75.04 -7.55 22.94
CA SER A 41 74.03 -6.49 22.84
C SER A 41 74.54 -5.32 21.98
N ALA A 42 75.78 -4.87 22.20
CA ALA A 42 76.38 -3.79 21.43
C ALA A 42 76.52 -4.13 19.94
N GLU A 43 76.85 -5.38 19.60
CA GLU A 43 76.89 -5.85 18.21
C GLU A 43 75.52 -5.77 17.53
N GLN A 44 74.45 -6.09 18.26
CA GLN A 44 73.09 -6.10 17.73
C GLN A 44 72.50 -4.70 17.54
N TRP A 45 72.91 -3.73 18.37
CA TRP A 45 72.40 -2.35 18.33
C TRP A 45 73.34 -1.37 17.61
N GLY A 46 74.58 -1.77 17.33
CA GLY A 46 75.56 -0.98 16.60
C GLY A 46 75.76 0.41 17.21
N GLU A 47 75.74 1.43 16.34
CA GLU A 47 75.93 2.84 16.72
C GLU A 47 74.86 3.37 17.70
N GLN A 48 73.70 2.72 17.77
CA GLN A 48 72.59 3.13 18.64
C GLN A 48 72.73 2.59 20.08
N TYR A 49 73.69 1.69 20.33
CA TYR A 49 73.82 1.00 21.63
C TYR A 49 73.94 1.97 22.80
N ASP A 50 74.81 2.99 22.72
CA ASP A 50 75.06 3.91 23.84
C ASP A 50 73.85 4.81 24.13
N ILE A 51 73.13 5.23 23.10
CA ILE A 51 71.91 6.05 23.22
C ILE A 51 70.81 5.24 23.89
N LEU A 52 70.55 4.03 23.39
CA LEU A 52 69.49 3.16 23.93
C LEU A 52 69.85 2.64 25.32
N LEU A 53 71.14 2.56 25.66
CA LEU A 53 71.63 2.13 26.97
C LEU A 53 71.27 3.15 28.04
N GLY A 54 71.36 4.44 27.71
CA GLY A 54 70.89 5.52 28.57
C GLY A 54 69.37 5.52 28.75
N GLN A 55 68.62 5.16 27.71
CA GLN A 55 67.14 5.23 27.72
C GLN A 55 66.48 4.03 28.41
N TYR A 56 66.97 2.81 28.19
CA TYR A 56 66.30 1.58 28.65
C TYR A 56 67.07 0.81 29.71
N GLY A 57 68.36 1.11 29.88
CA GLY A 57 69.25 0.41 30.80
C GLY A 57 69.69 -0.97 30.31
N LYS A 58 70.75 -1.47 30.96
CA LYS A 58 71.50 -2.68 30.56
C LYS A 58 70.62 -3.93 30.40
N SER A 59 69.72 -4.18 31.35
CA SER A 59 68.93 -5.42 31.40
C SER A 59 67.86 -5.50 30.32
N LYS A 60 67.15 -4.40 30.03
CA LYS A 60 66.12 -4.37 28.98
C LYS A 60 66.75 -4.52 27.61
N LEU A 61 67.84 -3.77 27.36
CA LEU A 61 68.57 -3.84 26.10
C LEU A 61 69.07 -5.23 25.76
N SER A 62 69.63 -5.94 26.75
CA SER A 62 70.13 -7.29 26.53
C SER A 62 69.00 -8.26 26.18
N ARG A 63 67.84 -8.16 26.83
CA ARG A 63 66.68 -8.99 26.51
C ARG A 63 66.14 -8.71 25.11
N LEU A 64 66.07 -7.45 24.73
CA LEU A 64 65.63 -7.02 23.39
C LEU A 64 66.61 -7.42 22.29
N ALA A 65 67.92 -7.41 22.56
CA ALA A 65 68.93 -7.85 21.61
C ALA A 65 68.76 -9.32 21.20
N GLN A 66 68.14 -10.14 22.06
CA GLN A 66 67.87 -11.55 21.80
C GLN A 66 66.56 -11.82 21.01
N PHE A 67 65.84 -10.78 20.59
CA PHE A 67 64.70 -10.94 19.68
C PHE A 67 65.21 -11.05 18.24
N PRO A 68 64.49 -11.75 17.35
CA PRO A 68 64.70 -11.64 15.91
C PRO A 68 64.62 -10.18 15.47
N GLU A 69 65.42 -9.80 14.47
CA GLU A 69 65.56 -8.40 14.04
C GLU A 69 64.23 -7.72 13.70
N THR A 70 63.33 -8.44 13.01
CA THR A 70 62.00 -7.96 12.64
C THR A 70 61.10 -7.72 13.86
N ALA A 71 61.07 -8.66 14.81
CA ALA A 71 60.31 -8.54 16.04
C ALA A 71 60.89 -7.44 16.96
N ARG A 72 62.22 -7.29 16.99
CA ARG A 72 62.92 -6.26 17.75
C ARG A 72 62.54 -4.85 17.28
N ALA A 73 62.52 -4.60 15.97
CA ALA A 73 62.10 -3.32 15.41
C ALA A 73 60.65 -2.96 15.81
N VAL A 74 59.73 -3.92 15.68
CA VAL A 74 58.32 -3.73 16.06
C VAL A 74 58.16 -3.42 17.54
N VAL A 75 58.89 -4.11 18.42
CA VAL A 75 58.84 -3.88 19.86
C VAL A 75 59.40 -2.51 20.24
N VAL A 76 60.45 -2.04 19.54
CA VAL A 76 61.04 -0.71 19.74
C VAL A 76 60.11 0.40 19.29
N GLU A 77 59.44 0.23 18.15
CA GLU A 77 58.56 1.24 17.59
C GLU A 77 57.17 1.28 18.26
N LYS A 78 56.58 0.11 18.53
CA LYS A 78 55.17 0.00 18.95
C LYS A 78 54.99 -0.42 20.41
N GLY A 79 56.06 -0.83 21.09
CA GLY A 79 56.00 -1.34 22.46
C GLY A 79 55.57 -2.81 22.54
N ILE A 80 55.41 -3.31 23.77
CA ILE A 80 54.96 -4.67 24.06
C ILE A 80 53.47 -4.69 24.44
N PRO A 81 52.68 -5.66 23.94
CA PRO A 81 51.28 -5.80 24.36
C PRO A 81 51.20 -6.34 25.79
N THR A 82 50.42 -5.65 26.63
CA THR A 82 50.09 -6.06 28.01
C THR A 82 48.57 -6.00 28.22
N GLU A 83 48.06 -6.51 29.34
CA GLU A 83 46.61 -6.51 29.66
C GLU A 83 45.96 -5.11 29.60
N ASN A 84 46.74 -4.05 29.88
CA ASN A 84 46.29 -2.66 29.88
C ASN A 84 46.61 -1.90 28.58
N GLY A 85 46.98 -2.61 27.50
CA GLY A 85 47.34 -2.02 26.21
C GLY A 85 48.84 -2.14 25.87
N MET A 86 49.28 -1.39 24.85
CA MET A 86 50.68 -1.36 24.43
C MET A 86 51.50 -0.52 25.40
N LYS A 87 52.49 -1.12 26.06
CA LYS A 87 53.45 -0.40 26.90
C LYS A 87 54.74 -0.16 26.14
N ASN A 88 55.22 1.08 26.17
CA ASN A 88 56.53 1.44 25.64
C ASN A 88 57.64 0.73 26.43
N ILE A 89 58.80 0.50 25.80
CA ILE A 89 59.93 -0.23 26.42
C ILE A 89 60.45 0.49 27.67
N SER A 90 60.42 1.83 27.68
CA SER A 90 60.80 2.66 28.82
C SER A 90 59.97 2.32 30.07
N GLU A 91 58.67 2.07 29.90
CA GLU A 91 57.70 1.79 30.97
C GLU A 91 57.57 0.29 31.28
N ALA A 92 57.85 -0.57 30.29
CA ALA A 92 57.76 -2.02 30.42
C ALA A 92 58.76 -2.59 31.43
N THR A 93 58.34 -3.56 32.23
CA THR A 93 59.23 -4.29 33.14
C THR A 93 60.00 -5.36 32.37
N VAL A 94 61.22 -5.68 32.82
CA VAL A 94 62.06 -6.75 32.23
C VAL A 94 61.30 -8.09 32.14
N ARG A 95 60.47 -8.40 33.15
CA ARG A 95 59.61 -9.60 33.17
C ARG A 95 58.55 -9.61 32.06
N GLU A 96 57.98 -8.45 31.73
CA GLU A 96 56.97 -8.33 30.68
C GLU A 96 57.62 -8.57 29.30
N ILE A 97 58.82 -8.01 29.07
CA ILE A 97 59.61 -8.25 27.84
C ILE A 97 59.96 -9.75 27.69
N GLU A 98 60.36 -10.42 28.76
CA GLU A 98 60.64 -11.86 28.73
C GLU A 98 59.38 -12.70 28.46
N SER A 99 58.26 -12.34 29.07
CA SER A 99 56.98 -13.03 28.85
C SER A 99 56.53 -12.92 27.39
N TYR A 100 56.66 -11.73 26.80
CA TYR A 100 56.34 -11.49 25.40
C TYR A 100 57.25 -12.27 24.45
N LYS A 101 58.56 -12.33 24.74
CA LYS A 101 59.51 -13.16 24.00
C LYS A 101 59.08 -14.63 23.99
N LYS A 102 58.66 -15.16 25.14
CA LYS A 102 58.18 -16.54 25.27
C LYS A 102 56.90 -16.78 24.47
N GLN A 103 55.98 -15.82 24.47
CA GLN A 103 54.75 -15.89 23.67
C GLN A 103 55.03 -15.87 22.17
N LEU A 104 55.95 -15.03 21.70
CA LEU A 104 56.36 -15.03 20.29
C LEU A 104 56.94 -16.38 19.89
N LYS A 105 57.85 -16.94 20.69
CA LYS A 105 58.41 -18.27 20.43
C LYS A 105 57.33 -19.35 20.36
N GLN A 106 56.34 -19.33 21.26
CA GLN A 106 55.21 -20.28 21.21
C GLN A 106 54.31 -20.08 19.99
N LYS A 107 54.13 -18.84 19.54
CA LYS A 107 53.38 -18.55 18.32
C LYS A 107 54.12 -19.06 17.09
N ASP A 108 55.43 -18.83 17.01
CA ASP A 108 56.26 -19.32 15.90
C ASP A 108 56.28 -20.86 15.86
N GLU A 109 56.39 -21.51 17.02
CA GLU A 109 56.26 -22.98 17.13
C GLU A 109 54.88 -23.47 16.66
N ARG A 110 53.79 -22.78 17.03
CA ARG A 110 52.44 -23.12 16.56
C ARG A 110 52.27 -22.91 15.05
N ILE A 111 52.82 -21.82 14.51
CA ILE A 111 52.79 -21.55 13.07
C ILE A 111 53.55 -22.65 12.33
N SER A 112 54.75 -23.01 12.80
CA SER A 112 55.54 -24.09 12.21
C SER A 112 54.82 -25.45 12.26
N VAL A 113 54.11 -25.76 13.36
CA VAL A 113 53.28 -26.97 13.46
C VAL A 113 52.08 -26.92 12.51
N LEU A 114 51.46 -25.75 12.31
CA LEU A 114 50.34 -25.58 11.37
C LEU A 114 50.78 -25.62 9.91
N GLU A 115 51.97 -25.10 9.59
CA GLU A 115 52.54 -25.15 8.23
C GLU A 115 53.05 -26.54 7.86
N SER A 116 53.53 -27.31 8.84
CA SER A 116 53.95 -28.71 8.64
C SER A 116 52.79 -29.70 8.69
N ALA A 117 51.61 -29.30 9.19
CA ALA A 117 50.40 -30.09 9.08
C ALA A 117 49.84 -30.00 7.65
N GLU A 118 49.51 -31.13 7.04
CA GLU A 118 48.86 -31.17 5.74
C GLU A 118 47.56 -30.33 5.74
N PRO A 119 47.29 -29.54 4.68
CA PRO A 119 46.10 -28.71 4.62
C PRO A 119 44.86 -29.58 4.74
N ARG A 120 44.04 -29.34 5.76
CA ARG A 120 42.73 -30.00 5.90
C ARG A 120 41.84 -29.57 4.73
N VAL A 121 41.66 -30.45 3.76
CA VAL A 121 40.70 -30.26 2.66
C VAL A 121 39.29 -30.29 3.26
N ILE A 122 38.66 -29.13 3.35
CA ILE A 122 37.23 -29.02 3.65
C ILE A 122 36.51 -29.25 2.32
N GLU A 123 35.95 -30.44 2.11
CA GLU A 123 35.08 -30.72 0.96
C GLU A 123 33.82 -29.86 1.05
N LYS A 124 33.81 -28.71 0.37
CA LYS A 124 32.61 -27.92 0.18
C LYS A 124 31.73 -28.66 -0.84
N ARG A 125 30.74 -29.42 -0.38
CA ARG A 125 29.70 -29.98 -1.25
C ARG A 125 28.97 -28.83 -1.93
N VAL A 126 29.20 -28.66 -3.23
CA VAL A 126 28.42 -27.75 -4.06
C VAL A 126 27.13 -28.50 -4.41
N GLU A 127 26.01 -28.11 -3.79
CA GLU A 127 24.70 -28.62 -4.17
C GLU A 127 24.41 -28.17 -5.61
N VAL A 128 24.52 -29.10 -6.56
CA VAL A 128 24.15 -28.83 -7.95
C VAL A 128 22.63 -28.86 -8.03
N PRO A 129 21.98 -27.78 -8.50
CA PRO A 129 20.53 -27.78 -8.68
C PRO A 129 20.10 -28.96 -9.56
N PRO A 130 18.97 -29.61 -9.27
CA PRO A 130 18.39 -30.62 -10.16
C PRO A 130 18.28 -30.10 -11.60
N SER A 131 18.43 -31.00 -12.58
CA SER A 131 18.51 -30.63 -14.01
C SER A 131 17.29 -29.82 -14.52
N ASP A 132 16.15 -29.95 -13.86
CA ASP A 132 14.87 -29.32 -14.18
C ASP A 132 14.55 -28.09 -13.31
N TYR A 133 15.41 -27.72 -12.36
CA TYR A 133 15.16 -26.60 -11.45
C TYR A 133 14.83 -25.30 -12.21
N TYR A 134 15.65 -24.94 -13.20
CA TYR A 134 15.46 -23.71 -13.98
C TYR A 134 14.31 -23.79 -14.98
N SER A 135 13.87 -24.99 -15.39
CA SER A 135 12.66 -25.13 -16.22
C SER A 135 11.40 -24.97 -15.36
N LEU A 136 11.36 -25.60 -14.17
CA LEU A 136 10.28 -25.45 -13.21
C LEU A 136 10.15 -24.03 -12.66
N GLN A 137 11.28 -23.34 -12.43
CA GLN A 137 11.28 -21.93 -12.02
C GLN A 137 10.59 -21.05 -13.08
N ARG A 138 10.99 -21.20 -14.35
CA ARG A 138 10.39 -20.44 -15.46
C ARG A 138 8.92 -20.77 -15.66
N ALA A 139 8.53 -22.03 -15.54
CA ALA A 139 7.13 -22.45 -15.61
C ALA A 139 6.29 -21.81 -14.49
N ASN A 140 6.78 -21.81 -13.24
CA ASN A 140 6.11 -21.17 -12.12
C ASN A 140 6.00 -19.65 -12.28
N GLU A 141 7.05 -18.98 -12.79
CA GLU A 141 6.99 -17.55 -13.09
C GLU A 141 5.96 -17.24 -14.17
N SER A 142 5.87 -18.06 -15.21
CA SER A 142 4.86 -17.93 -16.26
C SER A 142 3.44 -18.10 -15.70
N LEU A 143 3.20 -19.16 -14.90
CA LEU A 143 1.92 -19.42 -14.26
C LEU A 143 1.51 -18.27 -13.32
N ARG A 144 2.46 -17.69 -12.57
CA ARG A 144 2.18 -16.53 -11.71
C ARG A 144 1.69 -15.33 -12.52
N ARG A 145 2.36 -15.02 -13.63
CA ARG A 145 1.94 -13.92 -14.52
C ARG A 145 0.55 -14.18 -15.11
N GLU A 146 0.27 -15.41 -15.50
CA GLU A 146 -1.04 -15.78 -16.04
C GLU A 146 -2.15 -15.65 -14.98
N VAL A 147 -1.91 -16.12 -13.76
CA VAL A 147 -2.85 -15.95 -12.64
C VAL A 147 -3.11 -14.48 -12.36
N GLU A 148 -2.07 -13.65 -12.29
CA GLU A 148 -2.22 -12.20 -12.09
C GLU A 148 -3.03 -11.54 -13.21
N THR A 149 -2.77 -11.93 -14.46
CA THR A 149 -3.52 -11.47 -15.63
C THR A 149 -4.99 -11.92 -15.58
N ASN A 150 -5.26 -13.14 -15.12
CA ASN A 150 -6.62 -13.65 -15.00
C ASN A 150 -7.38 -13.01 -13.84
N VAL A 151 -6.70 -12.72 -12.72
CA VAL A 151 -7.29 -11.98 -11.59
C VAL A 151 -7.72 -10.57 -12.02
N THR A 152 -6.87 -9.86 -12.77
CA THR A 152 -7.22 -8.52 -13.28
C THR A 152 -8.37 -8.56 -14.29
N LYS A 153 -8.38 -9.53 -15.22
CA LYS A 153 -9.52 -9.75 -16.12
C LYS A 153 -10.82 -10.04 -15.37
N LEU A 154 -10.75 -10.88 -14.35
CA LEU A 154 -11.92 -11.26 -13.55
C LEU A 154 -12.46 -10.06 -12.76
N ALA A 155 -11.59 -9.20 -12.22
CA ALA A 155 -11.99 -7.95 -11.59
C ALA A 155 -12.71 -7.01 -12.57
N ASN A 156 -12.18 -6.86 -13.79
CA ASN A 156 -12.81 -6.04 -14.84
C ASN A 156 -14.18 -6.61 -15.27
N ILE A 157 -14.28 -7.93 -15.46
CA ILE A 157 -15.55 -8.57 -15.81
C ILE A 157 -16.59 -8.36 -14.71
N LYS A 158 -16.19 -8.48 -13.43
CA LYS A 158 -17.09 -8.20 -12.31
C LYS A 158 -17.58 -6.75 -12.31
N SER A 159 -16.71 -5.77 -12.58
CA SER A 159 -17.13 -4.36 -12.63
C SER A 159 -18.07 -4.10 -13.81
N LEU A 160 -17.82 -4.71 -14.97
CA LEU A 160 -18.70 -4.61 -16.13
C LEU A 160 -20.06 -5.27 -15.89
N LEU A 161 -20.08 -6.41 -15.18
CA LEU A 161 -21.30 -7.09 -14.79
C LEU A 161 -22.12 -6.23 -13.83
N ASP A 162 -21.50 -5.63 -12.82
CA ASP A 162 -22.17 -4.74 -11.87
C ASP A 162 -22.76 -3.52 -12.59
N LEU A 163 -22.00 -2.89 -13.49
CA LEU A 163 -22.49 -1.79 -14.32
C LEU A 163 -23.68 -2.21 -15.20
N ALA A 164 -23.63 -3.38 -15.81
CA ALA A 164 -24.72 -3.91 -16.63
C ALA A 164 -25.99 -4.16 -15.79
N GLN A 165 -25.84 -4.71 -14.58
CA GLN A 165 -26.94 -4.92 -13.64
C GLN A 165 -27.57 -3.61 -13.19
N GLN A 166 -26.76 -2.58 -12.89
CA GLN A 166 -27.26 -1.25 -12.56
C GLN A 166 -28.06 -0.64 -13.72
N LYS A 167 -27.52 -0.72 -14.95
CA LYS A 167 -28.24 -0.26 -16.15
C LYS A 167 -29.56 -1.00 -16.37
N TYR A 168 -29.58 -2.32 -16.15
CA TYR A 168 -30.80 -3.11 -16.27
C TYR A 168 -31.87 -2.68 -15.25
N ARG A 169 -31.48 -2.46 -13.99
CA ARG A 169 -32.41 -1.97 -12.94
C ARG A 169 -33.00 -0.60 -13.27
N LEU A 170 -32.17 0.32 -13.79
CA LEU A 170 -32.63 1.63 -14.24
C LEU A 170 -33.64 1.48 -15.38
N LEU A 171 -33.32 0.67 -16.39
CA LEU A 171 -34.22 0.43 -17.52
C LEU A 171 -35.55 -0.21 -17.07
N GLU A 172 -35.50 -1.13 -16.10
CA GLU A 172 -36.71 -1.73 -15.54
C GLU A 172 -37.59 -0.68 -14.82
N SER A 173 -36.98 0.23 -14.06
CA SER A 173 -37.68 1.35 -13.42
C SER A 173 -38.32 2.28 -14.45
N GLU A 174 -37.54 2.73 -15.44
CA GLU A 174 -38.02 3.59 -16.52
C GLU A 174 -39.18 2.94 -17.30
N SER A 175 -39.10 1.63 -17.54
CA SER A 175 -40.18 0.89 -18.20
C SER A 175 -41.47 0.85 -17.36
N ARG A 176 -41.37 0.76 -16.03
CA ARG A 176 -42.54 0.80 -15.14
C ARG A 176 -43.17 2.18 -15.13
N GLU A 177 -42.36 3.22 -15.00
CA GLU A 177 -42.83 4.62 -15.09
C GLU A 177 -43.52 4.90 -16.44
N ALA A 178 -42.96 4.41 -17.54
CA ALA A 178 -43.57 4.54 -18.86
C ALA A 178 -44.92 3.83 -18.97
N GLN A 179 -45.08 2.67 -18.33
CA GLN A 179 -46.36 1.94 -18.27
C GLN A 179 -47.40 2.69 -17.44
N GLU A 180 -47.02 3.23 -16.28
CA GLU A 180 -47.90 4.05 -15.44
C GLU A 180 -48.36 5.32 -16.16
N LEU A 181 -47.42 6.02 -16.82
CA LEU A 181 -47.74 7.21 -17.63
C LEU A 181 -48.71 6.86 -18.76
N LYS A 182 -48.54 5.72 -19.43
CA LYS A 182 -49.47 5.26 -20.46
C LYS A 182 -50.87 5.01 -19.90
N ALA A 183 -50.98 4.31 -18.77
CA ALA A 183 -52.26 4.06 -18.12
C ALA A 183 -52.97 5.38 -17.73
N ASN A 184 -52.22 6.35 -17.21
CA ASN A 184 -52.72 7.68 -16.89
C ASN A 184 -53.21 8.44 -18.14
N ILE A 185 -52.46 8.40 -19.24
CA ILE A 185 -52.86 9.02 -20.51
C ILE A 185 -54.14 8.40 -21.05
N ASP A 186 -54.28 7.08 -21.01
CA ASP A 186 -55.47 6.38 -21.50
C ASP A 186 -56.70 6.72 -20.63
N SER A 187 -56.54 6.77 -19.30
CA SER A 187 -57.60 7.23 -18.38
C SER A 187 -58.02 8.68 -18.68
N LEU A 188 -57.07 9.59 -18.85
CA LEU A 188 -57.36 10.99 -19.15
C LEU A 188 -58.05 11.15 -20.52
N ARG A 189 -57.69 10.34 -21.52
CA ARG A 189 -58.37 10.32 -22.81
C ARG A 189 -59.82 9.90 -22.68
N ASN A 190 -60.10 8.85 -21.90
CA ASN A 190 -61.47 8.39 -21.65
C ASN A 190 -62.30 9.46 -20.93
N GLN A 191 -61.72 10.11 -19.92
CA GLN A 191 -62.36 11.22 -19.22
C GLN A 191 -62.65 12.40 -20.15
N LYS A 192 -61.70 12.76 -21.01
CA LYS A 192 -61.90 13.81 -22.02
C LYS A 192 -63.05 13.46 -22.97
N GLU A 193 -63.09 12.24 -23.49
CA GLU A 193 -64.15 11.83 -24.41
C GLU A 193 -65.53 11.87 -23.74
N SER A 194 -65.63 11.43 -22.48
CA SER A 194 -66.85 11.54 -21.67
C SER A 194 -67.29 13.01 -21.49
N LEU A 195 -66.34 13.90 -21.19
CA LEU A 195 -66.61 15.33 -21.07
C LEU A 195 -67.04 15.94 -22.40
N ASP A 196 -66.37 15.61 -23.51
CA ASP A 196 -66.73 16.10 -24.84
C ASP A 196 -68.17 15.69 -25.20
N LYS A 197 -68.58 14.45 -24.87
CA LYS A 197 -69.97 13.99 -25.04
C LYS A 197 -70.95 14.82 -24.19
N LYS A 198 -70.63 15.07 -22.92
CA LYS A 198 -71.46 15.90 -22.02
C LYS A 198 -71.55 17.36 -22.47
N VAL A 199 -70.48 17.93 -23.00
CA VAL A 199 -70.46 19.30 -23.52
C VAL A 199 -71.34 19.41 -24.76
N LYS A 200 -71.23 18.48 -25.71
CA LYS A 200 -72.10 18.44 -26.90
C LYS A 200 -73.58 18.30 -26.52
N ALA A 201 -73.91 17.33 -25.66
CA ALA A 201 -75.28 17.13 -25.19
C ALA A 201 -75.83 18.38 -24.47
N THR A 202 -75.02 19.04 -23.64
CA THR A 202 -75.42 20.30 -22.99
C THR A 202 -75.66 21.42 -23.99
N PHE A 203 -74.84 21.53 -25.05
CA PHE A 203 -75.03 22.54 -26.09
C PHE A 203 -76.34 22.31 -26.85
N GLU A 204 -76.56 21.08 -27.33
CA GLU A 204 -77.79 20.68 -28.02
C GLU A 204 -79.04 20.91 -27.14
N PHE A 205 -78.95 20.56 -25.85
CA PHE A 205 -80.02 20.82 -24.88
C PHE A 205 -80.31 22.32 -24.73
N ASN A 206 -79.27 23.15 -24.56
CA ASN A 206 -79.45 24.59 -24.38
C ASN A 206 -80.02 25.27 -25.63
N GLU A 207 -79.66 24.81 -26.82
CA GLU A 207 -80.23 25.28 -28.09
C GLU A 207 -81.74 25.00 -28.13
N LEU A 208 -82.15 23.75 -27.90
CA LEU A 208 -83.56 23.35 -27.85
C LEU A 208 -84.37 24.12 -26.80
N VAL A 209 -83.82 24.27 -25.58
CA VAL A 209 -84.47 25.02 -24.51
C VAL A 209 -84.65 26.50 -24.90
N THR A 210 -83.65 27.09 -25.55
CA THR A 210 -83.72 28.48 -26.01
C THR A 210 -84.80 28.66 -27.07
N GLU A 211 -84.88 27.77 -28.06
CA GLU A 211 -85.92 27.80 -29.09
C GLU A 211 -87.33 27.64 -28.50
N ILE A 212 -87.51 26.67 -27.60
CA ILE A 212 -88.80 26.43 -26.93
C ILE A 212 -89.21 27.67 -26.12
N ASN A 213 -88.30 28.25 -25.34
CA ASN A 213 -88.58 29.47 -24.57
C ASN A 213 -88.99 30.62 -25.50
N GLN A 214 -88.34 30.81 -26.64
CA GLN A 214 -88.73 31.82 -27.63
C GLN A 214 -90.14 31.58 -28.19
N VAL A 215 -90.53 30.32 -28.45
CA VAL A 215 -91.90 29.99 -28.88
C VAL A 215 -92.91 30.36 -27.79
N PHE A 216 -92.62 30.05 -26.52
CA PHE A 216 -93.51 30.41 -25.42
C PHE A 216 -93.64 31.93 -25.24
N ASP A 217 -92.50 32.63 -25.20
CA ASP A 217 -92.45 34.07 -24.96
C ASP A 217 -93.04 34.88 -26.12
N ALA A 218 -92.77 34.50 -27.36
CA ALA A 218 -93.23 35.27 -28.53
C ALA A 218 -94.62 34.84 -29.03
N LYS A 219 -94.86 33.53 -29.17
CA LYS A 219 -96.06 33.00 -29.85
C LYS A 219 -97.16 32.64 -28.88
N MET A 220 -96.86 31.86 -27.84
CA MET A 220 -97.89 31.45 -26.86
C MET A 220 -98.38 32.62 -26.02
N ALA A 221 -97.49 33.52 -25.59
CA ALA A 221 -97.90 34.75 -24.90
C ALA A 221 -98.84 35.59 -25.77
N SER A 222 -98.54 35.73 -27.07
CA SER A 222 -99.42 36.44 -28.01
C SER A 222 -100.79 35.79 -28.14
N LEU A 223 -100.87 34.45 -28.17
CA LEU A 223 -102.15 33.72 -28.22
C LEU A 223 -102.96 33.86 -26.92
N ARG A 224 -102.28 33.88 -25.75
CA ARG A 224 -102.95 34.00 -24.45
C ARG A 224 -103.45 35.42 -24.16
N PHE A 225 -102.63 36.43 -24.43
CA PHE A 225 -102.88 37.79 -23.98
C PHE A 225 -103.58 38.67 -25.04
N LYS A 226 -103.66 38.23 -26.30
CA LYS A 226 -104.54 38.87 -27.29
C LYS A 226 -105.91 38.19 -27.31
N PRO A 227 -107.02 38.93 -27.30
CA PRO A 227 -108.36 38.38 -27.26
C PRO A 227 -108.85 37.83 -28.62
N ILE A 228 -107.94 37.50 -29.54
CA ILE A 228 -108.27 37.06 -30.91
C ILE A 228 -109.21 35.84 -30.90
N VAL A 229 -109.04 34.94 -29.93
CA VAL A 229 -109.90 33.74 -29.81
C VAL A 229 -111.31 34.09 -29.34
N ASN A 230 -111.48 35.15 -28.55
CA ASN A 230 -112.81 35.63 -28.16
C ASN A 230 -113.54 36.27 -29.35
N GLU A 231 -112.80 36.89 -30.27
CA GLU A 231 -113.34 37.44 -31.52
C GLU A 231 -113.69 36.34 -32.55
N LEU A 232 -113.16 35.13 -32.39
CA LEU A 232 -113.35 33.98 -33.29
C LEU A 232 -114.16 32.83 -32.64
N TYR A 233 -114.96 33.12 -31.61
CA TYR A 233 -115.62 32.11 -30.77
C TYR A 233 -116.60 31.19 -31.50
N ASP A 234 -117.15 31.66 -32.62
CA ASP A 234 -118.12 30.97 -33.48
C ASP A 234 -117.44 30.14 -34.60
N THR A 235 -116.12 30.16 -34.67
CA THR A 235 -115.31 29.40 -35.64
C THR A 235 -114.72 28.12 -35.04
N GLU A 236 -113.92 27.38 -35.81
CA GLU A 236 -113.19 26.20 -35.32
C GLU A 236 -111.97 26.57 -34.44
N ALA A 237 -111.59 27.85 -34.37
CA ALA A 237 -110.40 28.32 -33.65
C ALA A 237 -110.34 27.94 -32.16
N PRO A 238 -111.43 27.99 -31.37
CA PRO A 238 -111.41 27.56 -29.96
C PRO A 238 -111.13 26.07 -29.78
N LYS A 239 -111.63 25.21 -30.68
CA LYS A 239 -111.34 23.77 -30.65
C LYS A 239 -109.88 23.49 -31.00
N GLN A 240 -109.35 24.15 -32.03
CA GLN A 240 -107.93 24.05 -32.40
C GLN A 240 -107.01 24.50 -31.26
N LEU A 241 -107.37 25.58 -30.55
CA LEU A 241 -106.63 26.00 -29.35
C LEU A 241 -106.70 24.95 -28.24
N THR A 242 -107.87 24.34 -28.03
CA THR A 242 -108.05 23.28 -27.04
C THR A 242 -107.18 22.06 -27.35
N GLU A 243 -107.14 21.62 -28.61
CA GLU A 243 -106.26 20.54 -29.08
C GLU A 243 -104.78 20.89 -28.87
N LEU A 244 -104.35 22.11 -29.21
CA LEU A 244 -102.98 22.57 -28.97
C LEU A 244 -102.61 22.51 -27.49
N VAL A 245 -103.47 23.00 -26.60
CA VAL A 245 -103.24 22.98 -25.15
C VAL A 245 -103.15 21.54 -24.61
N ASN A 246 -104.03 20.65 -25.06
CA ASN A 246 -103.99 19.24 -24.67
C ASN A 246 -102.68 18.57 -25.13
N ASN A 247 -102.22 18.85 -26.35
CA ASN A 247 -100.94 18.34 -26.85
C ASN A 247 -99.75 18.87 -26.03
N ILE A 248 -99.76 20.16 -25.66
CA ILE A 248 -98.73 20.72 -24.77
C ILE A 248 -98.77 20.03 -23.40
N SER A 249 -99.95 19.81 -22.82
CA SER A 249 -100.10 19.10 -21.54
C SER A 249 -99.53 17.69 -21.59
N PHE A 250 -99.81 16.95 -22.67
CA PHE A 250 -99.24 15.61 -22.88
C PHE A 250 -97.71 15.64 -22.85
N TRP A 251 -97.09 16.55 -23.60
CA TRP A 251 -95.62 16.66 -23.62
C TRP A 251 -95.03 17.11 -22.27
N VAL A 252 -95.73 17.96 -21.51
CA VAL A 252 -95.32 18.31 -20.15
C VAL A 252 -95.29 17.07 -19.25
N ASP A 253 -96.29 16.20 -19.34
CA ASP A 253 -96.33 14.97 -18.56
C ASP A 253 -95.24 13.97 -19.00
N GLU A 254 -94.95 13.86 -20.30
CA GLU A 254 -93.81 13.05 -20.78
C GLU A 254 -92.47 13.61 -20.27
N MET A 255 -92.26 14.92 -20.33
CA MET A 255 -91.02 15.55 -19.84
C MET A 255 -90.84 15.38 -18.33
N ARG A 256 -91.93 15.36 -17.56
CA ARG A 256 -91.87 15.09 -16.11
C ARG A 256 -91.36 13.68 -15.78
N LYS A 257 -91.53 12.70 -16.68
CA LYS A 257 -91.03 11.33 -16.48
C LYS A 257 -89.52 11.22 -16.57
N ILE A 258 -88.87 12.10 -17.34
CA ILE A 258 -87.42 12.06 -17.57
C ILE A 258 -86.61 12.93 -16.60
N ILE A 259 -87.26 13.85 -15.87
CA ILE A 259 -86.60 14.68 -14.87
C ILE A 259 -86.26 13.80 -13.66
N PRO A 260 -84.98 13.73 -13.24
CA PRO A 260 -84.58 13.00 -12.04
C PRO A 260 -85.40 13.46 -10.82
N ASN A 261 -85.95 12.51 -10.08
CA ASN A 261 -86.70 12.74 -8.86
C ASN A 261 -86.07 11.91 -7.72
N ASP A 262 -86.21 12.35 -6.47
CA ASP A 262 -85.54 11.75 -5.31
C ASP A 262 -85.87 10.25 -5.11
N ASN A 263 -86.91 9.74 -5.78
CA ASN A 263 -87.33 8.33 -5.76
C ASN A 263 -86.79 7.49 -6.94
N MET A 264 -86.06 8.07 -7.90
CA MET A 264 -85.45 7.32 -9.00
C MET A 264 -84.14 6.66 -8.53
N LYS A 265 -84.16 5.33 -8.38
CA LYS A 265 -82.92 4.54 -8.20
C LYS A 265 -82.17 4.46 -9.52
N ILE A 266 -81.10 5.24 -9.66
CA ILE A 266 -80.11 5.06 -10.72
C ILE A 266 -79.34 3.77 -10.39
N ILE A 267 -79.53 2.72 -11.19
CA ILE A 267 -78.71 1.51 -11.12
C ILE A 267 -77.46 1.81 -11.95
N GLU A 268 -76.38 2.23 -11.29
CA GLU A 268 -75.08 2.34 -11.94
C GLU A 268 -74.58 0.94 -12.28
N GLY A 269 -74.71 0.54 -13.55
CA GLY A 269 -74.02 -0.63 -14.07
C GLY A 269 -72.55 -0.30 -14.19
N GLU A 270 -71.71 -0.93 -13.39
CA GLU A 270 -70.26 -0.95 -13.61
C GLU A 270 -70.00 -1.51 -15.02
N LEU A 271 -69.47 -0.68 -15.91
CA LEU A 271 -68.93 -1.14 -17.18
C LEU A 271 -67.61 -1.86 -16.87
N LEU A 272 -67.63 -3.19 -16.94
CA LEU A 272 -66.46 -4.08 -16.90
C LEU A 272 -65.56 -3.89 -18.13
#